data_AF-A0A1R1FNB5-F1
#
_entry.id   AF-A0A1R1FNB5-F1
#
_cell.length_a   1.000
_cell.length_b   1.000
_cell.length_c   1.000
_cell.angle_alpha   90.00
_cell.angle_beta   90.00
_cell.angle_gamma   90.00
#
_symmetry.space_group_name_H-M   'P 1'
#
loop_
_entity.id
_entity.type
_entity.pdbx_description
1 polymer ?
#
loop_
_entity_poly.entity_id
_entity_poly.type
_entity_poly.pdbx_seq_one_letter_code
_entity_poly.pdbx_strand_id
1 'polypeptide(L)'
;MKVYYDLQTGNVIVITPESAGVVVETTKEQDFKLYKALDDKVPDSVGMIQLQHGAHMLDRAEGGMIARVDLETLEPLFDYPPKPDEEPQPPAISFTSQIAELAAENQRLREENNTNQLALMELHMMLLNLMPDAG
;
A
#
# COMPACT_ATOMS: atom_id res chain seq x y z
N MET A 1 -21.68 0.73 5.46
CA MET A 1 -21.30 0.96 6.89
C MET A 1 -21.36 2.45 7.13
N LYS A 2 -21.87 2.89 8.28
CA LYS A 2 -21.85 4.32 8.64
C LYS A 2 -20.89 4.55 9.79
N VAL A 3 -20.13 5.62 9.71
CA VAL A 3 -19.25 6.09 10.78
C VAL A 3 -19.80 7.43 11.25
N TYR A 4 -20.26 7.47 12.50
CA TYR A 4 -20.65 8.71 13.16
C TYR A 4 -19.47 9.20 13.99
N TYR A 5 -19.15 10.48 13.83
CA TYR A 5 -18.01 11.10 14.47
C TYR A 5 -18.36 12.52 14.92
N ASP A 6 -17.59 13.03 15.87
CA ASP A 6 -17.72 14.40 16.36
C ASP A 6 -17.06 15.39 15.38
N LEU A 7 -17.80 16.41 14.93
CA LEU A 7 -17.32 17.36 13.91
C LEU A 7 -16.19 18.28 14.40
N GLN A 8 -16.00 18.42 15.71
CA GLN A 8 -14.94 19.28 16.25
C GLN A 8 -13.63 18.51 16.44
N THR A 9 -13.74 17.24 16.81
CA THR A 9 -12.58 16.43 17.22
C THR A 9 -12.24 15.31 16.24
N GLY A 10 -13.13 14.97 15.32
CA GLY A 10 -12.99 13.81 14.44
C GLY A 10 -13.12 12.47 15.18
N ASN A 11 -13.44 12.46 16.47
CA ASN A 11 -13.52 11.23 17.25
C ASN A 11 -14.74 10.42 16.85
N VAL A 12 -14.55 9.12 16.60
CA VAL A 12 -15.66 8.20 16.29
C VAL A 12 -16.54 8.01 17.53
N ILE A 13 -17.85 8.15 17.33
CA ILE A 13 -18.88 7.99 18.35
C ILE A 13 -19.49 6.59 18.25
N VAL A 14 -19.92 6.20 17.04
CA VAL A 14 -20.49 4.89 16.78
C VAL A 14 -20.27 4.50 15.31
N ILE A 15 -19.93 3.23 15.10
CA ILE A 15 -19.82 2.63 13.77
C ILE A 15 -20.98 1.65 13.63
N THR A 16 -21.78 1.82 12.58
CA THR A 16 -22.85 0.89 12.25
C THR A 16 -22.30 -0.18 11.31
N PRO A 17 -22.52 -1.48 11.62
CA PRO A 17 -22.00 -2.54 10.78
C PRO A 17 -22.56 -2.45 9.36
N GLU A 18 -21.88 -3.09 8.42
CA GLU A 18 -22.42 -3.22 7.08
C GLU A 18 -23.72 -4.01 7.13
N SER A 19 -24.78 -3.39 6.62
CA SER A 19 -26.04 -4.07 6.38
C SER A 19 -25.84 -5.17 5.35
N ALA A 20 -26.06 -6.42 5.73
CA ALA A 20 -26.06 -7.54 4.80
C ALA A 20 -27.49 -7.76 4.26
N GLY A 21 -27.68 -7.66 2.93
CA GLY A 21 -28.94 -7.93 2.24
C GLY A 21 -29.74 -6.68 1.82
N VAL A 22 -31.03 -6.85 1.54
CA VAL A 22 -31.94 -5.74 1.16
C VAL A 22 -32.35 -4.99 2.42
N VAL A 23 -31.46 -4.14 2.91
CA VAL A 23 -31.70 -3.33 4.10
C VAL A 23 -32.03 -1.91 3.65
N VAL A 24 -33.16 -1.40 4.13
CA VAL A 24 -33.52 0.01 3.94
C VAL A 24 -32.48 0.87 4.64
N GLU A 25 -31.85 1.78 3.92
CA GLU A 25 -30.93 2.74 4.52
C GLU A 25 -31.68 3.59 5.54
N THR A 26 -31.23 3.52 6.80
CA THR A 26 -31.75 4.39 7.85
C THR A 26 -31.32 5.83 7.62
N THR A 27 -32.11 6.81 8.05
CA THR A 27 -31.66 8.21 8.05
C THR A 27 -30.85 8.52 9.31
N LYS A 28 -30.10 9.62 9.29
CA LYS A 28 -29.35 10.10 10.46
C LYS A 28 -30.28 10.22 11.68
N GLU A 29 -31.49 10.74 11.52
CA GLU A 29 -32.46 10.95 12.60
C GLU A 29 -32.99 9.63 13.17
N GLN A 30 -33.14 8.61 12.33
CA GLN A 30 -33.52 7.27 12.78
C GLN A 30 -32.38 6.62 13.57
N ASP A 31 -31.15 6.77 13.09
CA ASP A 31 -29.95 6.25 13.76
C ASP A 31 -29.74 6.93 15.11
N PHE A 32 -29.99 8.25 15.22
CA PHE A 32 -29.95 8.97 16.51
C PHE A 32 -30.92 8.42 17.56
N LYS A 33 -32.08 7.90 17.14
CA LYS A 33 -33.05 7.25 18.05
C LYS A 33 -32.67 5.81 18.38
N LEU A 34 -31.88 5.16 17.53
CA LEU A 34 -31.52 3.76 17.64
C LEU A 34 -30.27 3.55 18.50
N TYR A 35 -29.26 4.41 18.34
CA TYR A 35 -27.97 4.26 19.01
C TYR A 35 -27.87 5.17 20.22
N LYS A 36 -27.83 4.56 21.42
CA LYS A 36 -27.62 5.28 22.69
C LYS A 36 -26.37 6.17 22.71
N ALA A 37 -25.33 5.81 21.97
CA ALA A 37 -24.10 6.62 21.87
C ALA A 37 -24.34 8.01 21.24
N LEU A 38 -25.43 8.18 20.49
CA LEU A 38 -25.83 9.43 19.87
C LEU A 38 -26.86 10.22 20.70
N ASP A 39 -27.47 9.61 21.73
CA ASP A 39 -28.56 10.21 22.51
C ASP A 39 -28.08 11.46 23.28
N ASP A 40 -26.86 11.41 23.82
CA ASP A 40 -26.23 12.51 24.55
C ASP A 40 -25.54 13.54 23.63
N LYS A 41 -25.65 13.40 22.30
CA LYS A 41 -24.95 14.24 21.33
C LYS A 41 -25.90 15.20 20.62
N VAL A 42 -25.41 16.39 20.31
CA VAL A 42 -26.17 17.37 19.52
C VAL A 42 -26.13 16.92 18.06
N PRO A 43 -27.27 16.76 17.35
CA PRO A 43 -27.27 16.32 15.96
C PRO A 43 -26.39 17.15 15.03
N ASP A 44 -26.30 18.46 15.27
CA ASP A 44 -25.49 19.40 14.49
C ASP A 44 -23.99 19.30 14.79
N SER A 45 -23.58 18.66 15.90
CA SER A 45 -22.17 18.44 16.23
C SER A 45 -21.64 17.09 15.74
N VAL A 46 -22.49 16.28 15.09
CA VAL A 46 -22.14 14.92 14.67
C VAL A 46 -22.11 14.83 13.14
N GLY A 47 -20.97 14.41 12.61
CA GLY A 47 -20.78 14.07 11.22
C GLY A 47 -21.18 12.61 10.98
N MET A 48 -21.52 12.30 9.73
CA MET A 48 -21.76 10.93 9.29
C MET A 48 -21.08 10.72 7.95
N ILE A 49 -20.26 9.68 7.85
CA ILE A 49 -19.72 9.18 6.58
C ILE A 49 -20.35 7.83 6.29
N GLN A 50 -20.90 7.67 5.10
CA GLN A 50 -21.36 6.39 4.57
C GLN A 50 -20.22 5.80 3.73
N LEU A 51 -19.64 4.71 4.23
CA LEU A 51 -18.62 3.96 3.50
C LEU A 51 -19.26 2.95 2.56
N GLN A 52 -18.68 2.82 1.37
CA GLN A 52 -19.08 1.82 0.38
C GLN A 52 -18.87 0.41 0.94
N HIS A 53 -19.68 -0.54 0.46
CA HIS A 53 -19.52 -1.94 0.82
C HIS A 53 -18.14 -2.43 0.38
N GLY A 54 -17.41 -3.09 1.28
CA GLY A 54 -16.04 -3.55 1.01
C GLY A 54 -14.97 -2.44 0.97
N ALA A 55 -15.30 -1.20 1.36
CA ALA A 55 -14.28 -0.18 1.55
C ALA A 55 -13.33 -0.60 2.69
N HIS A 56 -12.03 -0.34 2.53
CA HIS A 56 -11.01 -0.62 3.56
C HIS A 56 -10.96 -2.10 3.99
N MET A 57 -11.19 -3.03 3.06
CA MET A 57 -11.14 -4.47 3.36
C MET A 57 -9.76 -4.93 3.84
N LEU A 58 -8.68 -4.37 3.30
CA LEU A 58 -7.31 -4.70 3.72
C LEU A 58 -7.06 -4.23 5.16
N ASP A 59 -7.38 -2.98 5.46
CA ASP A 59 -7.23 -2.40 6.80
C ASP A 59 -7.98 -3.26 7.84
N ARG A 60 -9.21 -3.67 7.54
CA ARG A 60 -9.99 -4.57 8.41
C ARG A 60 -9.40 -5.97 8.52
N ALA A 61 -8.87 -6.53 7.43
CA ALA A 61 -8.25 -7.85 7.42
C ALA A 61 -6.98 -7.87 8.29
N GLU A 62 -6.26 -6.75 8.35
CA GLU A 62 -5.12 -6.53 9.24
C GLU A 62 -5.51 -6.21 10.70
N GLY A 63 -6.81 -6.19 11.00
CA GLY A 63 -7.34 -5.91 12.34
C GLY A 63 -7.48 -4.42 12.66
N GLY A 64 -7.35 -3.55 11.65
CA GLY A 64 -7.54 -2.11 11.79
C GLY A 64 -8.96 -1.75 12.23
N MET A 65 -9.05 -0.84 13.20
CA MET A 65 -10.30 -0.27 13.70
C MET A 65 -10.33 1.22 13.40
N ILE A 66 -11.46 1.74 12.91
CA ILE A 66 -11.60 3.18 12.66
C ILE A 66 -11.65 3.90 14.01
N ALA A 67 -10.59 4.62 14.34
CA ALA A 67 -10.48 5.35 15.60
C ALA A 67 -10.98 6.77 15.46
N ARG A 68 -10.67 7.41 14.33
CA ARG A 68 -10.97 8.83 14.07
C ARG A 68 -11.33 9.04 12.60
N VAL A 69 -11.85 10.22 12.30
CA VAL A 69 -12.09 10.73 10.96
C VAL A 69 -11.26 11.99 10.80
N ASP A 70 -10.53 12.09 9.70
CA ASP A 70 -9.86 13.31 9.30
C ASP A 70 -10.91 14.34 8.85
N LEU A 71 -10.93 15.51 9.49
CA LEU A 71 -11.92 16.56 9.21
C LEU A 71 -11.64 17.35 7.94
N GLU A 72 -10.41 17.29 7.41
CA GLU A 72 -10.04 17.95 6.16
C GLU A 72 -10.39 17.09 4.94
N THR A 73 -10.05 15.79 5.00
CA THR A 73 -10.26 14.86 3.88
C THR A 73 -11.58 14.09 3.98
N LEU A 74 -12.20 14.05 5.17
CA LEU A 74 -13.38 13.24 5.49
C LEU A 74 -13.13 11.74 5.32
N GLU A 75 -11.89 11.30 5.55
CA GLU A 75 -11.50 9.89 5.49
C GLU A 75 -11.33 9.26 6.89
N PRO A 76 -11.67 7.97 7.04
CA PRO A 76 -11.45 7.25 8.29
C PRO A 76 -9.96 6.96 8.53
N LEU A 77 -9.50 7.22 9.75
CA LEU A 77 -8.17 6.89 10.25
C LEU A 77 -8.24 5.62 11.09
N PHE A 78 -7.40 4.65 10.75
CA PHE A 78 -7.36 3.32 11.36
C PHE A 78 -6.27 3.22 12.43
N ASP A 79 -6.65 2.71 13.60
CA ASP A 79 -5.72 2.20 14.60
C ASP A 79 -5.59 0.69 14.45
N TYR A 80 -4.37 0.20 14.49
CA TYR A 80 -4.05 -1.22 14.37
C TYR A 80 -3.63 -1.77 15.72
N PRO A 81 -4.06 -2.99 16.08
CA PRO A 81 -3.52 -3.66 17.26
C PRO A 81 -2.00 -3.79 17.11
N PRO A 82 -1.24 -3.69 18.21
CA PRO A 82 0.18 -4.00 18.17
C PRO A 82 0.32 -5.42 17.64
N LYS A 83 1.06 -5.59 16.54
CA LYS A 83 1.37 -6.92 16.03
C LYS A 83 2.10 -7.66 17.16
N PRO A 84 1.70 -8.89 17.50
CA PRO A 84 2.48 -9.69 18.45
C PRO A 84 3.92 -9.71 17.94
N ASP A 85 4.88 -9.42 18.83
CA ASP A 85 6.31 -9.28 18.52
C ASP A 85 6.68 -10.22 17.37
N GLU A 86 6.85 -9.66 16.17
CA GLU A 86 7.30 -10.45 15.03
C GLU A 86 8.62 -11.07 15.49
N GLU A 87 8.68 -12.40 15.54
CA GLU A 87 9.95 -13.10 15.79
C GLU A 87 11.01 -12.44 14.91
N PRO A 88 12.19 -12.09 15.46
CA PRO A 88 13.18 -11.32 14.73
C PRO A 88 13.42 -12.01 13.39
N GLN A 89 12.93 -11.38 12.32
CA GLN A 89 13.07 -11.93 10.98
C GLN A 89 14.58 -12.12 10.76
N PRO A 90 15.03 -13.30 10.28
CA PRO A 90 16.44 -13.50 9.98
C PRO A 90 16.91 -12.33 9.11
N PRO A 91 18.10 -11.77 9.36
CA PRO A 91 18.51 -10.52 8.75
C PRO A 91 18.36 -10.62 7.24
N ALA A 92 17.35 -9.92 6.71
CA ALA A 92 17.13 -9.87 5.27
C ALA A 92 18.41 -9.29 4.66
N ILE A 93 18.96 -9.95 3.65
CA ILE A 93 20.08 -9.41 2.89
C ILE A 93 19.59 -8.07 2.36
N SER A 94 20.19 -6.97 2.86
CA SER A 94 19.74 -5.61 2.54
C SER A 94 19.63 -5.44 1.02
N PHE A 95 18.55 -4.81 0.57
CA PHE A 95 18.40 -4.43 -0.84
C PHE A 95 19.62 -3.66 -1.34
N THR A 96 20.26 -2.86 -0.49
CA THR A 96 21.51 -2.18 -0.79
C THR A 96 22.64 -3.15 -1.13
N SER A 97 22.77 -4.24 -0.38
CA SER A 97 23.77 -5.29 -0.65
C SER A 97 23.51 -5.99 -1.98
N GLN A 98 22.24 -6.35 -2.24
CA GLN A 98 21.85 -7.00 -3.50
C GLN A 98 22.08 -6.08 -4.71
N ILE A 99 21.77 -4.79 -4.58
CA ILE A 99 22.03 -3.79 -5.63
C ILE A 99 23.53 -3.65 -5.89
N ALA A 100 24.35 -3.63 -4.84
CA ALA A 100 25.80 -3.54 -4.98
C ALA A 100 26.39 -4.77 -5.68
N GLU A 101 25.93 -5.97 -5.32
CA GLU A 101 26.35 -7.23 -5.95
C GLU A 101 25.95 -7.28 -7.43
N LEU A 102 24.68 -6.97 -7.74
CA LEU A 102 24.19 -6.92 -9.12
C LEU A 102 24.91 -5.86 -9.95
N ALA A 103 25.24 -4.70 -9.37
CA ALA A 103 26.01 -3.67 -10.06
C ALA A 103 27.43 -4.15 -10.39
N ALA A 104 28.09 -4.84 -9.44
CA ALA A 104 29.41 -5.41 -9.65
C ALA A 104 29.41 -6.52 -10.70
N GLU A 105 28.40 -7.40 -10.69
CA GLU A 105 28.24 -8.44 -11.71
C GLU A 105 28.00 -7.85 -13.10
N ASN A 106 27.13 -6.85 -13.22
CA ASN A 106 26.90 -6.15 -14.49
C ASN A 106 28.16 -5.46 -15.02
N GLN A 107 29.00 -4.91 -14.15
CA GLN A 107 30.26 -4.31 -14.58
C GLN A 107 31.22 -5.37 -15.15
N ARG A 108 31.37 -6.52 -14.46
CA ARG A 108 32.21 -7.62 -14.94
C ARG A 108 31.73 -8.16 -16.29
N LEU A 109 30.43 -8.39 -16.45
CA LEU A 109 29.86 -8.86 -17.71
C LEU A 109 30.11 -7.87 -18.86
N ARG A 110 30.08 -6.56 -18.58
CA ARG A 110 30.42 -5.54 -19.58
C ARG A 110 31.89 -5.57 -19.99
N GLU A 111 32.78 -5.75 -19.03
CA GLU A 111 34.22 -5.88 -19.29
C GLU A 111 34.51 -7.12 -20.14
N GLU A 112 33.97 -8.28 -19.76
CA GLU A 112 34.09 -9.52 -20.55
C GLU A 112 33.51 -9.37 -21.96
N ASN A 113 32.35 -8.72 -22.10
CA ASN A 113 31.74 -8.48 -23.40
C ASN A 113 32.65 -7.61 -24.28
N ASN A 114 33.24 -6.56 -23.72
CA ASN A 114 34.18 -5.69 -24.45
C ASN A 114 35.43 -6.45 -24.89
N THR A 115 36.02 -7.27 -24.00
CA THR A 115 37.16 -8.13 -24.35
C THR A 115 36.80 -9.10 -25.48
N ASN A 116 35.62 -9.72 -25.43
CA ASN A 116 35.15 -10.60 -26.49
C ASN A 116 34.97 -9.86 -27.83
N GLN A 117 34.44 -8.63 -27.81
CA GLN A 117 34.31 -7.80 -29.01
C GLN A 117 35.67 -7.45 -29.63
N LEU A 118 36.67 -7.13 -28.79
CA LEU A 118 38.04 -6.86 -29.26
C LEU A 118 38.66 -8.10 -29.91
N ALA A 119 38.55 -9.27 -29.26
CA ALA A 119 39.04 -10.52 -29.82
C ALA A 119 38.37 -10.85 -31.17
N LEU A 120 37.06 -10.63 -31.29
CA LEU A 120 36.34 -10.80 -32.56
C LEU A 120 36.86 -9.84 -33.64
N MET A 121 37.15 -8.59 -33.30
CA MET A 121 37.71 -7.61 -34.24
C MET A 121 39.12 -7.99 -34.70
N GLU A 122 39.97 -8.48 -33.80
CA GLU A 122 41.31 -8.96 -34.13
C GLU A 122 41.26 -10.15 -35.09
N LEU A 123 40.40 -11.14 -34.80
CA LEU A 123 40.17 -12.28 -35.69
C LEU A 123 39.65 -11.84 -37.05
N HIS A 124 38.74 -10.87 -37.09
CA HIS A 124 38.24 -10.31 -38.35
C HIS A 124 39.35 -9.67 -39.19
N MET A 125 40.23 -8.88 -38.57
CA MET A 125 41.39 -8.29 -39.27
C MET A 125 42.37 -9.35 -39.78
N MET A 126 42.63 -10.41 -39.00
CA MET A 126 43.49 -11.51 -39.45
C MET A 126 42.90 -12.24 -40.67
N LEU A 127 41.58 -12.47 -40.69
CA LEU A 127 40.90 -13.09 -41.83
C LEU A 127 40.97 -12.22 -43.08
N LEU A 128 40.79 -10.90 -42.96
CA LEU A 128 40.92 -9.97 -44.09
C LEU A 128 42.33 -9.97 -44.68
N ASN A 129 43.37 -10.03 -43.84
CA ASN A 129 44.77 -10.09 -44.30
C ASN A 129 45.13 -11.43 -44.96
N LEU A 130 44.36 -12.50 -44.73
CA LEU A 130 44.54 -13.83 -45.32
C LEU A 130 43.72 -14.05 -46.60
N MET A 131 42.82 -13.12 -46.95
CA MET A 131 42.17 -13.11 -48.26
C MET A 131 42.98 -12.22 -49.21
N PRO A 132 43.84 -12.76 -50.10
CA PRO A 132 44.41 -11.94 -51.16
C PRO A 132 43.27 -11.44 -52.04
N ASP A 133 43.36 -10.18 -52.49
CA ASP A 133 42.44 -9.59 -53.46
C ASP A 133 42.15 -10.62 -54.55
N ALA A 134 40.89 -11.06 -54.64
CA ALA A 134 40.43 -11.85 -55.76
C ALA A 134 40.39 -10.92 -56.98
N GLY A 135 41.56 -10.70 -57.58
CA GLY A 135 41.73 -10.06 -58.89
C GLY A 135 41.24 -10.96 -60.02
#